data_AF-A0A935NJR7-F1
#
_entry.id   AF-A0A935NJR7-F1
#
_cell.length_a   1.000
_cell.length_b   1.000
_cell.length_c   1.000
_cell.angle_alpha   90.00
_cell.angle_beta   90.00
_cell.angle_gamma   90.00
#
_symmetry.space_group_name_H-M   'P 1'
#
loop_
_entity.id
_entity.type
_entity.pdbx_description
1 polymer ?
#
loop_
_entity_poly.entity_id
_entity_poly.type
_entity_poly.pdbx_seq_one_letter_code
_entity_poly.pdbx_strand_id
1 'polypeptide(L)'
;MTADSSVPTREIVLGRSSTVWQRLSADPSLAARVGAAIGHHDLDTFAFTPADRVWVLSYSREPRENSAMLQRLRAAGIREIVYVTSASTIVAQRTRCYEYPRVKRQAEQDALALPQAKLLTIGLMHDAVDELPSGTNIATRYSELAAFMLQPDWPDVGGRGKQLFHVEQRPFGSAIERAACTTYTSLLMASGSRPCLLRPLDLILRLLGWRWYGYTCLSNRLWTSKTS
;
A
#
# COMPACT_ATOMS: atom_id res chain seq x y z
N MET A 1 28.34 -23.59 8.61
CA MET A 1 27.65 -23.51 7.31
C MET A 1 27.97 -22.14 6.73
N THR A 2 28.99 -22.08 5.90
CA THR A 2 29.47 -20.88 5.20
C THR A 2 28.52 -20.56 4.06
N ALA A 3 27.74 -19.49 4.21
CA ALA A 3 26.88 -18.98 3.14
C ALA A 3 27.76 -18.33 2.07
N ASP A 4 28.18 -19.13 1.11
CA ASP A 4 28.62 -18.64 -0.18
C ASP A 4 27.38 -18.34 -1.03
N SER A 5 27.22 -17.09 -1.47
CA SER A 5 27.07 -16.78 -2.89
C SER A 5 26.77 -15.29 -3.10
N SER A 6 27.76 -14.66 -3.71
CA SER A 6 27.87 -13.32 -4.26
C SER A 6 26.94 -13.03 -5.44
N VAL A 7 25.80 -13.74 -5.56
CA VAL A 7 24.88 -13.52 -6.67
C VAL A 7 24.10 -12.24 -6.41
N PRO A 8 24.26 -11.19 -7.25
CA PRO A 8 23.53 -9.95 -7.06
C PRO A 8 22.03 -10.21 -7.19
N THR A 9 21.26 -9.73 -6.21
CA THR A 9 19.79 -9.82 -6.24
C THR A 9 19.26 -9.11 -7.48
N ARG A 10 18.45 -9.82 -8.26
CA ARG A 10 17.71 -9.25 -9.40
C ARG A 10 16.36 -8.70 -8.89
N GLU A 11 16.18 -7.40 -9.02
CA GLU A 11 14.97 -6.72 -8.56
C GLU A 11 13.90 -6.76 -9.67
N ILE A 12 12.73 -7.30 -9.35
CA ILE A 12 11.59 -7.44 -10.26
C ILE A 12 10.39 -6.70 -9.68
N VAL A 13 9.68 -5.95 -10.50
CA VAL A 13 8.40 -5.33 -10.12
C VAL A 13 7.25 -6.09 -10.75
N LEU A 14 6.33 -6.58 -9.92
CA LEU A 14 5.04 -7.11 -10.37
C LEU A 14 3.98 -6.03 -10.17
N GLY A 15 3.50 -5.47 -11.28
CA GLY A 15 2.64 -4.28 -11.30
C GLY A 15 3.13 -3.19 -12.25
N ARG A 16 3.62 -3.56 -13.44
CA ARG A 16 4.11 -2.62 -14.47
C ARG A 16 3.14 -1.45 -14.74
N SER A 17 1.84 -1.71 -14.73
CA SER A 17 0.81 -0.70 -14.97
C SER A 17 0.29 0.00 -13.71
N SER A 18 0.89 -0.27 -12.53
CA SER A 18 0.51 0.42 -11.30
C SER A 18 0.95 1.88 -11.40
N THR A 19 0.07 2.80 -11.00
CA THR A 19 0.41 4.24 -10.92
C THR A 19 1.61 4.48 -10.01
N VAL A 20 1.79 3.64 -8.98
CA VAL A 20 2.94 3.71 -8.10
C VAL A 20 4.23 3.44 -8.86
N TRP A 21 4.31 2.31 -9.59
CA TRP A 21 5.49 1.99 -10.39
C TRP A 21 5.75 3.01 -11.49
N GLN A 22 4.72 3.47 -12.20
CA GLN A 22 4.89 4.45 -13.28
C GLN A 22 5.60 5.72 -12.80
N ARG A 23 5.25 6.23 -11.61
CA ARG A 23 5.96 7.37 -11.01
C ARG A 23 7.36 7.00 -10.52
N LEU A 24 7.50 5.86 -9.82
CA LEU A 24 8.80 5.40 -9.32
C LEU A 24 9.82 5.16 -10.44
N SER A 25 9.38 4.66 -11.59
CA SER A 25 10.25 4.40 -12.75
C SER A 25 10.82 5.66 -13.40
N ALA A 26 10.34 6.85 -13.01
CA ALA A 26 10.95 8.12 -13.41
C ALA A 26 12.27 8.40 -12.67
N ASP A 27 12.53 7.74 -11.53
CA ASP A 27 13.83 7.79 -10.85
C ASP A 27 14.84 6.92 -11.62
N PRO A 28 15.91 7.50 -12.22
CA PRO A 28 16.85 6.75 -13.03
C PRO A 28 17.64 5.69 -12.25
N SER A 29 17.96 5.96 -10.98
CA SER A 29 18.69 5.02 -10.13
C SER A 29 17.85 3.80 -9.82
N LEU A 30 16.56 3.99 -9.53
CA LEU A 30 15.63 2.90 -9.30
C LEU A 30 15.34 2.12 -10.59
N ALA A 31 15.09 2.82 -11.70
CA ALA A 31 14.83 2.19 -12.99
C ALA A 31 16.01 1.33 -13.46
N ALA A 32 17.25 1.79 -13.27
CA ALA A 32 18.46 1.02 -13.59
C ALA A 32 18.65 -0.20 -12.66
N ARG A 33 18.17 -0.12 -11.41
CA ARG A 33 18.27 -1.21 -10.43
C ARG A 33 17.24 -2.31 -10.69
N VAL A 34 16.05 -1.96 -11.16
CA VAL A 34 14.96 -2.91 -11.46
C VAL A 34 15.19 -3.56 -12.82
N GLY A 35 15.51 -4.86 -12.81
CA GLY A 35 15.83 -5.61 -14.02
C GLY A 35 14.62 -5.89 -14.92
N ALA A 36 13.41 -5.94 -14.36
CA ALA A 36 12.18 -6.02 -15.13
C ALA A 36 10.96 -5.53 -14.34
N ALA A 37 9.99 -4.96 -15.05
CA ALA A 37 8.66 -4.70 -14.54
C ALA A 37 7.63 -5.45 -15.39
N ILE A 38 6.81 -6.27 -14.74
CA ILE A 38 5.86 -7.20 -15.38
C ILE A 38 4.42 -6.98 -14.90
N GLY A 39 3.44 -7.39 -15.68
CA GLY A 39 2.02 -7.42 -15.33
C GLY A 39 1.55 -8.81 -14.86
N HIS A 40 0.28 -8.92 -14.47
CA HIS A 40 -0.31 -10.21 -14.08
C HIS A 40 -0.26 -11.25 -15.21
N HIS A 41 -0.48 -10.84 -16.47
CA HIS A 41 -0.47 -11.76 -17.62
C HIS A 41 0.93 -12.31 -17.94
N ASP A 42 1.98 -11.59 -17.54
CA ASP A 42 3.36 -12.00 -17.78
C ASP A 42 3.82 -13.05 -16.75
N LEU A 43 3.09 -13.21 -15.63
CA LEU A 43 3.51 -14.00 -14.46
C LEU A 43 3.76 -15.47 -14.79
N ASP A 44 2.97 -16.04 -15.70
CA ASP A 44 3.05 -17.47 -16.01
C ASP A 44 4.25 -17.81 -16.91
N THR A 45 4.65 -16.86 -17.76
CA THR A 45 5.73 -17.02 -18.74
C THR A 45 7.04 -16.40 -18.29
N PHE A 46 7.04 -15.59 -17.24
CA PHE A 46 8.25 -14.92 -16.76
C PHE A 46 9.25 -15.91 -16.17
N ALA A 47 10.49 -15.87 -16.66
CA ALA A 47 11.58 -16.73 -16.20
C ALA A 47 12.17 -16.20 -14.88
N PHE A 48 11.51 -16.54 -13.78
CA PHE A 48 12.03 -16.28 -12.43
C PHE A 48 13.28 -17.10 -12.12
N THR A 49 14.12 -16.56 -11.23
CA THR A 49 15.30 -17.25 -10.70
C THR A 49 15.29 -17.23 -9.17
N PRO A 50 16.04 -18.14 -8.51
CA PRO A 50 16.19 -18.11 -7.07
C PRO A 50 16.86 -16.84 -6.50
N ALA A 51 17.47 -16.00 -7.35
CA ALA A 51 18.08 -14.73 -6.95
C ALA A 51 17.09 -13.55 -6.97
N ASP A 52 15.85 -13.76 -7.40
CA ASP A 52 14.88 -12.69 -7.61
C ASP A 52 14.27 -12.19 -6.29
N ARG A 53 14.22 -10.86 -6.15
CA ARG A 53 13.33 -10.19 -5.22
C ARG A 53 12.19 -9.57 -6.01
N VAL A 54 10.95 -9.89 -5.65
CA VAL A 54 9.75 -9.40 -6.35
C VAL A 54 9.01 -8.40 -5.49
N TRP A 55 8.92 -7.15 -5.96
CA TRP A 55 8.09 -6.09 -5.40
C TRP A 55 6.69 -6.18 -5.98
N VAL A 56 5.72 -6.56 -5.15
CA VAL A 56 4.33 -6.72 -5.57
C VAL A 56 3.59 -5.41 -5.33
N LEU A 57 3.50 -4.61 -6.40
CA LEU A 57 2.68 -3.40 -6.51
C LEU A 57 1.32 -3.67 -7.17
N SER A 58 1.12 -4.88 -7.66
CA SER A 58 -0.12 -5.33 -8.28
C SER A 58 -1.21 -5.61 -7.24
N TYR A 59 -2.46 -5.50 -7.69
CA TYR A 59 -3.65 -5.74 -6.90
C TYR A 59 -4.80 -6.15 -7.81
N SER A 60 -5.53 -7.19 -7.42
CA SER A 60 -6.84 -7.50 -7.99
C SER A 60 -7.95 -7.28 -6.97
N ARG A 61 -9.13 -6.88 -7.43
CA ARG A 61 -10.34 -6.86 -6.60
C ARG A 61 -10.85 -8.27 -6.29
N GLU A 62 -10.51 -9.25 -7.11
CA GLU A 62 -10.84 -10.65 -6.88
C GLU A 62 -9.80 -11.27 -5.91
N PRO A 63 -10.19 -11.67 -4.68
CA PRO A 63 -9.25 -12.25 -3.73
C PRO A 63 -8.47 -13.44 -4.29
N ARG A 64 -9.15 -14.32 -5.06
CA ARG A 64 -8.53 -15.53 -5.61
C ARG A 64 -7.36 -15.24 -6.54
N GLU A 65 -7.42 -14.16 -7.31
CA GLU A 65 -6.34 -13.75 -8.20
C GLU A 65 -5.10 -13.32 -7.42
N ASN A 66 -5.27 -12.61 -6.30
CA ASN A 66 -4.16 -12.23 -5.42
C ASN A 66 -3.51 -13.46 -4.78
N SER A 67 -4.32 -14.41 -4.30
CA SER A 67 -3.81 -15.66 -3.71
C SER A 67 -3.07 -16.50 -4.75
N ALA A 68 -3.62 -16.65 -5.96
CA ALA A 68 -2.99 -17.39 -7.05
C ALA A 68 -1.64 -16.79 -7.46
N MET A 69 -1.58 -15.46 -7.59
CA MET A 69 -0.34 -14.72 -7.85
C MET A 69 0.74 -15.03 -6.80
N LEU A 70 0.40 -14.95 -5.51
CA LEU A 70 1.35 -15.21 -4.42
C LEU A 70 1.82 -16.68 -4.40
N GLN A 71 0.94 -17.64 -4.67
CA GLN A 71 1.32 -19.05 -4.78
C GLN A 71 2.24 -19.29 -5.98
N ARG A 72 2.01 -18.62 -7.12
CA ARG A 72 2.87 -18.74 -8.30
C ARG A 72 4.28 -18.21 -8.01
N LEU A 73 4.39 -17.05 -7.36
CA LEU A 73 5.67 -16.51 -6.91
C LEU A 73 6.40 -17.46 -5.94
N ARG A 74 5.66 -18.07 -5.00
CA ARG A 74 6.23 -19.09 -4.11
C ARG A 74 6.74 -20.30 -4.89
N ALA A 75 5.94 -20.82 -5.82
CA ALA A 75 6.28 -21.99 -6.62
C ALA A 75 7.48 -21.74 -7.55
N ALA A 76 7.71 -20.49 -7.95
CA ALA A 76 8.87 -20.08 -8.74
C ALA A 76 10.20 -20.10 -7.95
N GLY A 77 10.17 -20.32 -6.63
CA GLY A 77 11.38 -20.48 -5.82
C GLY A 77 12.22 -19.21 -5.69
N ILE A 78 11.62 -18.03 -5.86
CA ILE A 78 12.30 -16.73 -5.72
C ILE A 78 12.79 -16.49 -4.29
N ARG A 79 13.80 -15.63 -4.15
CA ARG A 79 14.43 -15.31 -2.86
C ARG A 79 13.48 -14.64 -1.89
N GLU A 80 12.76 -13.61 -2.35
CA GLU A 80 11.99 -12.73 -1.48
C GLU A 80 10.77 -12.15 -2.21
N ILE A 81 9.64 -12.10 -1.52
CA ILE A 81 8.43 -11.39 -1.96
C ILE A 81 8.29 -10.17 -1.08
N VAL A 82 8.37 -8.97 -1.63
CA VAL A 82 8.01 -7.74 -0.91
C VAL A 82 6.61 -7.33 -1.34
N TYR A 83 5.62 -7.67 -0.53
CA TYR A 83 4.23 -7.30 -0.77
C TYR A 83 3.96 -5.88 -0.28
N VAL A 84 3.64 -4.98 -1.21
CA VAL A 84 3.33 -3.58 -0.88
C VAL A 84 1.83 -3.44 -0.62
N THR A 85 1.49 -3.20 0.64
CA THR A 85 0.12 -3.01 1.11
C THR A 85 -0.15 -1.56 1.48
N SER A 86 -1.42 -1.22 1.72
CA SER A 86 -1.85 0.14 2.05
C SER A 86 -2.22 0.25 3.52
N ALA A 87 -1.92 1.39 4.14
CA ALA A 87 -2.37 1.80 5.46
C ALA A 87 -3.90 1.64 5.64
N SER A 88 -4.67 1.68 4.56
CA SER A 88 -6.11 1.45 4.56
C SER A 88 -6.53 0.05 5.06
N THR A 89 -5.67 -0.97 5.05
CA THR A 89 -6.04 -2.33 5.52
C THR A 89 -6.43 -2.38 6.99
N ILE A 90 -5.96 -1.42 7.81
CA ILE A 90 -6.38 -1.29 9.21
C ILE A 90 -7.89 -1.09 9.35
N VAL A 91 -8.55 -0.49 8.36
CA VAL A 91 -10.00 -0.24 8.36
C VAL A 91 -10.77 -1.55 8.38
N ALA A 92 -10.26 -2.60 7.72
CA ALA A 92 -10.89 -3.92 7.68
C ALA A 92 -10.96 -4.60 9.06
N GLN A 93 -10.13 -4.18 10.02
CA GLN A 93 -10.18 -4.67 11.41
C GLN A 93 -11.37 -4.09 12.20
N ARG A 94 -11.89 -2.93 11.78
CA ARG A 94 -12.98 -2.22 12.45
C ARG A 94 -14.32 -2.41 11.78
N THR A 95 -14.33 -2.62 10.47
CA THR A 95 -15.55 -2.75 9.69
C THR A 95 -15.36 -3.65 8.48
N ARG A 96 -16.46 -4.25 8.00
CA ARG A 96 -16.53 -5.01 6.76
C ARG A 96 -17.15 -4.21 5.60
N CYS A 97 -17.40 -2.91 5.81
CA CYS A 97 -18.13 -2.04 4.88
C CYS A 97 -17.39 -1.72 3.56
N TYR A 98 -16.06 -1.82 3.53
CA TYR A 98 -15.26 -1.40 2.39
C TYR A 98 -14.56 -2.59 1.77
N GLU A 99 -14.85 -2.82 0.49
CA GLU A 99 -14.31 -3.95 -0.27
C GLU A 99 -12.79 -3.84 -0.41
N TYR A 100 -12.28 -2.69 -0.84
CA TYR A 100 -10.84 -2.50 -1.09
C TYR A 100 -9.96 -2.81 0.15
N PRO A 101 -10.17 -2.21 1.33
CA PRO A 101 -9.45 -2.58 2.56
C PRO A 101 -9.55 -4.06 2.91
N ARG A 102 -10.73 -4.68 2.72
CA ARG A 102 -10.96 -6.09 3.05
C ARG A 102 -10.15 -7.01 2.13
N VAL A 103 -10.20 -6.79 0.83
CA VAL A 103 -9.46 -7.60 -0.15
C VAL A 103 -7.95 -7.42 0.03
N LYS A 104 -7.47 -6.18 0.21
CA LYS A 104 -6.04 -5.93 0.50
C LYS A 104 -5.60 -6.59 1.81
N ARG A 105 -6.46 -6.61 2.84
CA ARG A 105 -6.17 -7.29 4.11
C ARG A 105 -6.06 -8.81 3.94
N GLN A 106 -6.92 -9.43 3.14
CA GLN A 106 -6.80 -10.85 2.82
C GLN A 106 -5.48 -11.14 2.11
N ALA A 107 -5.13 -10.37 1.08
CA ALA A 107 -3.88 -10.55 0.36
C ALA A 107 -2.63 -10.31 1.26
N GLU A 108 -2.71 -9.40 2.23
CA GLU A 108 -1.69 -9.22 3.27
C GLU A 108 -1.53 -10.50 4.11
N GLN A 109 -2.63 -11.12 4.54
CA GLN A 109 -2.61 -12.36 5.31
C GLN A 109 -2.04 -13.53 4.49
N ASP A 110 -2.43 -13.63 3.22
CA ASP A 110 -1.92 -14.64 2.29
C ASP A 110 -0.41 -14.48 2.07
N ALA A 111 0.08 -13.25 1.93
CA ALA A 111 1.50 -12.96 1.81
C ALA A 111 2.24 -13.36 3.09
N LEU A 112 1.75 -12.97 4.27
CA LEU A 112 2.37 -13.30 5.56
C LEU A 112 2.44 -14.82 5.83
N ALA A 113 1.55 -15.62 5.23
CA ALA A 113 1.61 -17.08 5.30
C ALA A 113 2.79 -17.69 4.53
N LEU A 114 3.45 -16.94 3.63
CA LEU A 114 4.62 -17.41 2.88
C LEU A 114 5.92 -17.05 3.60
N PRO A 115 6.82 -17.98 3.92
CA PRO A 115 8.01 -17.71 4.74
C PRO A 115 8.97 -16.67 4.14
N GLN A 116 9.07 -16.59 2.82
CA GLN A 116 9.92 -15.64 2.09
C GLN A 116 9.27 -14.26 1.86
N ALA A 117 8.05 -14.05 2.33
CA ALA A 117 7.35 -12.78 2.12
C ALA A 117 7.60 -11.80 3.26
N LYS A 118 7.77 -10.54 2.87
CA LYS A 118 7.82 -9.35 3.69
C LYS A 118 6.73 -8.38 3.28
N LEU A 119 6.25 -7.60 4.23
CA LEU A 119 5.14 -6.69 4.09
C LEU A 119 5.63 -5.25 4.24
N LEU A 120 5.48 -4.44 3.20
CA LEU A 120 5.72 -3.01 3.27
C LEU A 120 4.37 -2.28 3.27
N THR A 121 4.03 -1.58 4.35
CA THR A 121 2.79 -0.80 4.44
C THR A 121 3.08 0.65 4.08
N ILE A 122 2.45 1.15 3.03
CA ILE A 122 2.54 2.55 2.59
C ILE A 122 1.22 3.30 2.85
N GLY A 123 1.31 4.61 3.04
CA GLY A 123 0.19 5.53 3.13
C GLY A 123 -0.36 5.92 1.76
N LEU A 124 -0.98 7.10 1.69
CA LEU A 124 -1.28 7.77 0.44
C LEU A 124 0.04 8.23 -0.22
N MET A 125 0.28 7.77 -1.44
CA MET A 125 1.46 8.16 -2.20
C MET A 125 1.34 9.60 -2.74
N HIS A 126 2.40 10.39 -2.62
CA HIS A 126 2.46 11.76 -3.14
C HIS A 126 3.89 12.20 -3.45
N ASP A 127 4.06 13.20 -4.32
CA ASP A 127 5.33 13.92 -4.47
C ASP A 127 5.30 15.21 -3.65
N ALA A 128 4.17 15.94 -3.71
CA ALA A 128 3.93 17.16 -2.97
C ALA A 128 2.71 17.05 -2.03
N VAL A 129 2.71 17.82 -0.94
CA VAL A 129 1.66 17.76 0.10
C VAL A 129 0.30 18.21 -0.44
N ASP A 130 0.26 19.05 -1.47
CA ASP A 130 -0.96 19.54 -2.11
C ASP A 130 -1.72 18.47 -2.90
N GLU A 131 -1.07 17.36 -3.27
CA GLU A 131 -1.72 16.18 -3.88
C GLU A 131 -2.58 15.38 -2.90
N LEU A 132 -2.37 15.56 -1.59
CA LEU A 132 -3.08 14.85 -0.53
C LEU A 132 -4.50 15.44 -0.31
N PRO A 133 -5.45 14.68 0.26
CA PRO A 133 -6.67 15.26 0.82
C PRO A 133 -6.36 16.33 1.89
N SER A 134 -7.23 17.34 2.06
CA SER A 134 -7.07 18.29 3.16
C SER A 134 -7.26 17.60 4.53
N GLY A 135 -6.56 18.11 5.54
CA GLY A 135 -6.51 17.57 6.90
C GLY A 135 -5.30 16.67 7.16
N THR A 136 -5.45 15.80 8.16
CA THR A 136 -4.45 14.81 8.56
C THR A 136 -4.43 13.64 7.59
N ASN A 137 -3.25 13.28 7.10
CA ASN A 137 -3.04 12.16 6.18
C ASN A 137 -1.96 11.21 6.68
N ILE A 138 -2.19 9.91 6.49
CA ILE A 138 -1.11 8.92 6.53
C ILE A 138 -0.58 8.79 5.11
N ALA A 139 0.66 9.22 4.92
CA ALA A 139 1.21 9.45 3.60
C ALA A 139 2.64 8.92 3.49
N THR A 140 3.04 8.64 2.25
CA THR A 140 4.38 8.15 1.88
C THR A 140 4.82 8.92 0.65
N ARG A 141 6.03 9.46 0.67
CA ARG A 141 6.59 10.11 -0.53
C ARG A 141 7.10 9.06 -1.51
N TYR A 142 6.98 9.34 -2.81
CA TYR A 142 7.57 8.48 -3.82
C TYR A 142 9.08 8.31 -3.65
N SER A 143 9.79 9.38 -3.29
CA SER A 143 11.23 9.35 -3.03
C SER A 143 11.62 8.42 -1.87
N GLU A 144 10.77 8.31 -0.85
CA GLU A 144 11.03 7.42 0.30
C GLU A 144 10.83 5.96 -0.06
N LEU A 145 9.79 5.66 -0.85
CA LEU A 145 9.58 4.32 -1.38
C LEU A 145 10.70 3.93 -2.35
N ALA A 146 11.17 4.86 -3.20
CA ALA A 146 12.31 4.64 -4.07
C ALA A 146 13.60 4.36 -3.29
N ALA A 147 13.92 5.20 -2.30
CA ALA A 147 15.07 4.99 -1.42
C ALA A 147 14.99 3.64 -0.68
N PHE A 148 13.82 3.28 -0.19
CA PHE A 148 13.59 1.98 0.44
C PHE A 148 13.78 0.81 -0.52
N MET A 149 13.33 0.92 -1.78
CA MET A 149 13.53 -0.13 -2.78
C MET A 149 15.00 -0.30 -3.18
N LEU A 150 15.76 0.81 -3.22
CA LEU A 150 17.19 0.78 -3.49
C LEU A 150 17.98 0.15 -2.35
N GLN A 151 17.62 0.45 -1.10
CA GLN A 151 18.29 -0.06 0.10
C GLN A 151 17.26 -0.54 1.14
N PRO A 152 16.68 -1.75 0.95
CA PRO A 152 15.66 -2.25 1.85
C PRO A 152 16.25 -2.58 3.22
N ASP A 153 15.85 -1.79 4.21
CA ASP A 153 16.21 -1.98 5.62
C ASP A 153 15.02 -2.57 6.38
N TRP A 154 15.14 -3.81 6.83
CA TRP A 154 14.09 -4.53 7.56
C TRP A 154 14.52 -4.73 9.02
N PRO A 155 13.61 -4.60 9.99
CA PRO A 155 13.97 -4.78 11.40
C PRO A 155 14.48 -6.20 11.70
N ASP A 156 15.52 -6.31 12.53
CA ASP A 156 16.31 -7.55 12.71
C ASP A 156 15.53 -8.73 13.35
N VAL A 157 14.56 -8.46 14.24
CA VAL A 157 13.84 -9.51 14.99
C VAL A 157 12.38 -9.59 14.55
N GLY A 158 12.03 -10.67 13.86
CA GLY A 158 10.66 -10.90 13.36
C GLY A 158 10.21 -9.95 12.25
N GLY A 159 11.12 -9.13 11.68
CA GLY A 159 10.86 -8.04 10.75
C GLY A 159 10.40 -8.45 9.35
N ARG A 160 9.27 -9.14 9.29
CA ARG A 160 8.52 -9.42 8.06
C ARG A 160 7.54 -8.29 7.72
N GLY A 161 7.56 -7.19 8.47
CA GLY A 161 6.70 -6.03 8.28
C GLY A 161 7.43 -4.72 8.55
N LYS A 162 7.24 -3.72 7.69
CA LYS A 162 7.68 -2.33 7.90
C LYS A 162 6.57 -1.37 7.49
N GLN A 163 6.38 -0.32 8.27
CA GLN A 163 5.53 0.82 7.94
C GLN A 163 6.44 1.88 7.33
N LEU A 164 6.11 2.33 6.13
CA LEU A 164 6.81 3.38 5.41
C LEU A 164 5.83 4.51 5.14
N PHE A 165 5.39 5.18 6.20
CA PHE A 165 4.51 6.34 6.12
C PHE A 165 4.68 7.23 7.35
N HIS A 166 4.19 8.44 7.27
CA HIS A 166 4.13 9.41 8.37
C HIS A 166 2.81 10.18 8.33
N VAL A 167 2.57 10.94 9.39
CA VAL A 167 1.46 11.87 9.49
C VAL A 167 1.85 13.15 8.75
N GLU A 168 1.16 13.45 7.65
CA GLU A 168 1.29 14.70 6.89
C GLU A 168 0.05 15.57 7.09
N GLN A 169 0.24 16.88 7.16
CA GLN A 169 -0.85 17.86 7.33
C GLN A 169 -1.00 18.71 6.09
N ARG A 170 -2.16 18.64 5.44
CA ARG A 170 -2.53 19.57 4.37
C ARG A 170 -3.60 20.54 4.89
N PRO A 171 -3.40 21.86 4.76
CA PRO A 171 -4.44 22.82 5.15
C PRO A 171 -5.77 22.58 4.42
N PHE A 172 -6.86 22.91 5.10
CA PHE A 172 -8.19 22.99 4.46
C PHE A 172 -8.26 24.23 3.58
N GLY A 173 -8.89 24.11 2.41
CA GLY A 173 -9.05 25.23 1.48
C GLY A 173 -10.02 26.30 2.01
N SER A 174 -10.88 25.95 2.97
CA SER A 174 -11.81 26.88 3.59
C SER A 174 -12.22 26.44 5.01
N ALA A 175 -12.79 27.39 5.77
CA ALA A 175 -13.42 27.08 7.05
C ALA A 175 -14.63 26.12 6.91
N ILE A 176 -15.35 26.21 5.79
CA ILE A 176 -16.50 25.34 5.49
C ILE A 176 -16.04 23.90 5.32
N GLU A 177 -14.98 23.67 4.53
CA GLU A 177 -14.42 22.34 4.34
C GLU A 177 -13.94 21.74 5.68
N ARG A 178 -13.27 22.54 6.50
CA ARG A 178 -12.83 22.12 7.84
C ARG A 178 -14.01 21.72 8.72
N ALA A 179 -15.06 22.53 8.75
CA ALA A 179 -16.27 22.23 9.52
C ALA A 179 -16.95 20.95 9.02
N ALA A 180 -17.08 20.80 7.70
CA ALA A 180 -17.63 19.59 7.09
C ALA A 180 -16.80 18.34 7.42
N CYS A 181 -15.47 18.45 7.39
CA CYS A 181 -14.56 17.37 7.76
C CYS A 181 -14.76 16.93 9.22
N THR A 182 -14.82 17.90 10.14
CA THR A 182 -15.06 17.61 11.56
C THR A 182 -16.42 16.93 11.76
N THR A 183 -17.49 17.48 11.19
CA THR A 183 -18.84 16.91 11.31
C THR A 183 -18.93 15.52 10.69
N TYR A 184 -18.43 15.34 9.47
CA TYR A 184 -18.41 14.04 8.80
C TYR A 184 -17.64 13.01 9.63
N THR A 185 -16.49 13.38 10.18
CA THR A 185 -15.72 12.44 10.99
C THR A 185 -16.45 12.04 12.26
N SER A 186 -17.15 12.97 12.92
CA SER A 186 -17.99 12.65 14.07
C SER A 186 -19.12 11.68 13.72
N LEU A 187 -19.81 11.90 12.59
CA LEU A 187 -20.84 10.98 12.09
C LEU A 187 -20.27 9.60 11.77
N LEU A 188 -19.08 9.56 11.16
CA LEU A 188 -18.40 8.33 10.77
C LEU A 188 -18.03 7.50 12.00
N MET A 189 -17.54 8.15 13.06
CA MET A 189 -17.23 7.51 14.34
C MET A 189 -18.51 7.04 15.06
N ALA A 190 -19.56 7.86 15.06
CA ALA A 190 -20.86 7.51 15.65
C ALA A 190 -21.53 6.32 14.96
N SER A 191 -21.23 6.10 13.67
CA SER A 191 -21.72 4.96 12.89
C SER A 191 -21.12 3.61 13.32
N GLY A 192 -20.10 3.61 14.20
CA GLY A 192 -19.50 2.41 14.77
C GLY A 192 -18.99 1.43 13.70
N SER A 193 -19.50 0.20 13.70
CA SER A 193 -19.11 -0.85 12.74
C SER A 193 -19.74 -0.70 11.35
N ARG A 194 -20.65 0.27 11.17
CA ARG A 194 -21.43 0.50 9.93
C ARG A 194 -21.14 1.87 9.26
N PRO A 195 -19.88 2.28 9.06
CA PRO A 195 -19.57 3.56 8.41
C PRO A 195 -20.08 3.67 6.97
N CYS A 196 -20.39 2.55 6.31
CA CYS A 196 -20.97 2.54 4.97
C CYS A 196 -22.38 3.17 4.87
N LEU A 197 -23.05 3.41 5.99
CA LEU A 197 -24.30 4.19 6.01
C LEU A 197 -24.08 5.63 5.49
N LEU A 198 -22.86 6.15 5.55
CA LEU A 198 -22.52 7.48 5.06
C LEU A 198 -22.14 7.53 3.56
N ARG A 199 -22.22 6.41 2.82
CA ARG A 199 -21.92 6.38 1.38
C ARG A 199 -22.67 7.44 0.55
N PRO A 200 -23.96 7.76 0.83
CA PRO A 200 -24.60 8.88 0.14
C PRO A 200 -23.90 10.23 0.35
N LEU A 201 -23.39 10.47 1.58
CA LEU A 201 -22.59 11.66 1.86
C LEU A 201 -21.24 11.59 1.13
N ASP A 202 -20.58 10.44 1.09
CA ASP A 202 -19.32 10.26 0.36
C ASP A 202 -19.44 10.71 -1.11
N LEU A 203 -20.58 10.42 -1.75
CA LEU A 203 -20.87 10.86 -3.11
C LEU A 203 -21.00 12.38 -3.22
N ILE A 204 -21.70 13.02 -2.28
CA ILE A 204 -21.81 14.49 -2.23
C ILE A 204 -20.44 15.12 -2.03
N LEU A 205 -19.65 14.62 -1.08
CA LEU A 205 -18.30 15.14 -0.81
C LEU A 205 -17.38 14.98 -2.03
N ARG A 206 -17.52 13.88 -2.77
CA ARG A 206 -16.80 13.66 -4.04
C ARG A 206 -17.18 14.69 -5.10
N LEU A 207 -18.47 15.02 -5.23
CA LEU A 207 -18.95 16.04 -6.18
C LEU A 207 -18.40 17.44 -5.86
N LEU A 208 -18.13 17.71 -4.58
CA LEU A 208 -17.48 18.95 -4.11
C LEU A 208 -15.95 18.94 -4.30
N GLY A 209 -15.38 17.85 -4.83
CA GLY A 209 -13.93 17.71 -5.03
C GLY A 209 -13.14 17.39 -3.76
N TRP A 210 -13.80 17.13 -2.63
CA TRP A 210 -13.13 16.73 -1.40
C TRP A 210 -12.77 15.24 -1.45
N ARG A 211 -11.71 14.84 -0.73
CA ARG A 211 -11.12 13.50 -0.83
C ARG A 211 -10.86 12.83 0.54
N TRP A 212 -11.18 13.50 1.64
CA TRP A 212 -10.86 13.07 3.00
C TRP A 212 -11.94 12.17 3.65
N TYR A 213 -12.87 11.62 2.86
CA TYR A 213 -14.03 10.85 3.35
C TYR A 213 -13.82 9.33 3.30
N GLY A 214 -14.81 8.56 3.77
CA GLY A 214 -14.88 7.11 3.68
C GLY A 214 -13.77 6.40 4.45
N TYR A 215 -13.19 5.36 3.84
CA TYR A 215 -12.09 4.61 4.46
C TYR A 215 -10.80 5.43 4.59
N THR A 216 -10.60 6.49 3.80
CA THR A 216 -9.44 7.39 3.94
C THR A 216 -9.49 8.10 5.29
N CYS A 217 -10.64 8.68 5.64
CA CYS A 217 -10.89 9.30 6.93
C CYS A 217 -10.60 8.33 8.10
N LEU A 218 -11.18 7.12 8.02
CA LEU A 218 -11.01 6.10 9.04
C LEU A 218 -9.57 5.64 9.18
N SER A 219 -8.88 5.39 8.06
CA SER A 219 -7.49 4.96 8.06
C SER A 219 -6.61 6.01 8.74
N ASN A 220 -6.76 7.28 8.38
CA ASN A 220 -5.99 8.37 8.99
C ASN A 220 -6.24 8.46 10.49
N ARG A 221 -7.51 8.46 10.93
CA ARG A 221 -7.88 8.47 12.35
C ARG A 221 -7.27 7.29 13.12
N LEU A 222 -7.40 6.07 12.58
CA LEU A 222 -6.93 4.85 13.26
C LEU A 222 -5.41 4.84 13.42
N TRP A 223 -4.67 5.25 12.39
CA TRP A 223 -3.21 5.33 12.48
C TRP A 223 -2.74 6.47 13.37
N THR A 224 -3.33 7.67 13.26
CA THR A 224 -2.97 8.79 14.16
C THR A 224 -3.17 8.40 15.63
N SER A 225 -4.24 7.66 15.95
CA SER A 225 -4.46 7.16 17.33
C SER A 225 -3.47 6.09 17.80
N LYS A 226 -2.76 5.42 16.88
CA LYS A 226 -1.72 4.43 17.20
C LYS A 226 -0.32 5.01 17.25
N THR A 227 -0.10 6.17 16.62
CA THR A 227 1.20 6.83 16.53
C THR A 227 1.33 8.05 17.45
N SER A 228 0.25 8.44 18.14
CA SER A 228 0.25 9.45 19.21
C SER A 228 0.46 8.77 20.56
#